data_AF-A0A565CA06-F1
#
_entry.id   AF-A0A565CA06-F1
#
_cell.length_a   1.000
_cell.length_b   1.000
_cell.length_c   1.000
_cell.angle_alpha   90.00
_cell.angle_beta   90.00
_cell.angle_gamma   90.00
#
_symmetry.space_group_name_H-M   'P 1'
#
loop_
_entity.id
_entity.type
_entity.pdbx_description
1 polymer ?
#
loop_
_entity_poly.entity_id
_entity_poly.type
_entity_poly.pdbx_seq_one_letter_code
_entity_poly.pdbx_strand_id
1 'polypeptide(L)'
;MTQSKTKDSIKTHKTKVRIRQKCIISVASWVTIGLDLLAKKIKYDDPLQAAEVHGGCGAWGLLFTGLFATKRYMSEVYGGEIGRSHGLLMGGGVKLIGAQISQIIAIFGWVTLTMGSLFYGLHKINLLRVSVEEEKVGIDMTSHGGFAYGSHVEDADWVKHGTKVMRLKQELEYVRRCACFLSRVGLNSQVT
;
A
#
# COMPACT_ATOMS: atom_id res chain seq x y z
N MET A 1 20.31 43.57 -23.87
CA MET A 1 21.04 42.31 -24.11
C MET A 1 20.97 41.32 -22.94
N THR A 2 20.68 41.76 -21.71
CA THR A 2 20.57 40.90 -20.51
C THR A 2 19.24 40.13 -20.43
N GLN A 3 18.10 40.76 -20.74
CA GLN A 3 16.77 40.13 -20.66
C GLN A 3 16.55 38.90 -21.55
N SER A 4 17.13 38.84 -22.76
CA SER A 4 17.01 37.67 -23.64
C SER A 4 17.79 36.48 -23.08
N LYS A 5 19.05 36.69 -22.65
CA LYS A 5 19.88 35.65 -22.03
C LYS A 5 19.22 35.03 -20.79
N THR A 6 18.51 35.84 -19.99
CA THR A 6 17.78 35.33 -18.82
C THR A 6 16.59 34.47 -19.22
N LYS A 7 15.80 34.88 -20.21
CA LYS A 7 14.64 34.10 -20.70
C LYS A 7 15.07 32.79 -21.35
N ASP A 8 16.16 32.80 -22.13
CA ASP A 8 16.70 31.62 -22.81
C ASP A 8 17.31 30.62 -21.80
N SER A 9 17.99 31.11 -20.77
CA SER A 9 18.49 30.30 -19.65
C SER A 9 17.35 29.64 -18.87
N ILE A 10 16.26 30.36 -18.61
CA ILE A 10 15.06 29.83 -17.94
C ILE A 10 14.37 28.76 -18.81
N LYS A 11 14.21 29.00 -20.11
CA LYS A 11 13.60 28.03 -21.05
C LYS A 11 14.41 26.73 -21.12
N THR A 12 15.73 26.86 -21.20
CA THR A 12 16.65 25.70 -21.27
C THR A 12 16.65 24.91 -19.97
N HIS A 13 16.60 25.59 -18.81
CA HIS A 13 16.46 24.96 -17.49
C HIS A 13 15.14 24.18 -17.37
N LYS A 14 14.01 24.81 -17.67
CA LYS A 14 12.69 24.16 -17.62
C LYS A 14 12.62 22.92 -18.52
N THR A 15 13.23 22.98 -19.69
CA THR A 15 13.26 21.85 -20.64
C THR A 15 14.15 20.72 -20.14
N LYS A 16 15.32 21.03 -19.56
CA LYS A 16 16.24 20.04 -18.97
C LYS A 16 15.65 19.35 -17.73
N VAL A 17 14.92 20.08 -16.89
CA VAL A 17 14.15 19.52 -15.76
C VAL A 17 13.08 18.57 -16.27
N ARG A 18 12.31 18.99 -17.28
CA ARG A 18 11.23 18.20 -17.86
C ARG A 18 11.74 16.90 -18.50
N ILE A 19 12.89 16.92 -19.18
CA ILE A 19 13.49 15.72 -19.77
C ILE A 19 14.01 14.78 -18.66
N ARG A 20 14.65 15.33 -17.62
CA ARG A 20 15.14 14.52 -16.50
C ARG A 20 14.03 13.89 -15.67
N GLN A 21 12.90 14.58 -15.48
CA GLN A 21 11.71 14.03 -14.82
C GLN A 21 11.08 12.88 -15.60
N LYS A 22 11.06 12.96 -16.94
CA LYS A 22 10.53 11.87 -17.78
C LYS A 22 11.32 10.57 -17.61
N CYS A 23 12.65 10.65 -17.50
CA CYS A 23 13.50 9.46 -17.27
C CYS A 23 13.25 8.82 -15.89
N ILE A 24 12.93 9.62 -14.87
CA ILE A 24 12.61 9.11 -13.53
C ILE A 24 11.34 8.26 -13.58
N ILE A 25 10.31 8.78 -14.24
CA ILE A 25 9.00 8.12 -14.32
C ILE A 25 9.11 6.82 -15.13
N SER A 26 9.85 6.84 -16.25
CA SER A 26 10.04 5.63 -17.06
C SER A 26 10.74 4.51 -16.30
N VAL A 27 11.80 4.83 -15.53
CA VAL A 27 12.52 3.79 -14.76
C VAL A 27 11.69 3.31 -13.57
N ALA A 28 10.91 4.18 -12.92
CA ALA A 28 10.00 3.78 -11.85
C ALA A 28 8.99 2.72 -12.34
N SER A 29 8.45 2.85 -13.56
CA SER A 29 7.56 1.84 -14.14
C SER A 29 8.24 0.47 -14.30
N TRP A 30 9.51 0.44 -14.74
CA TRP A 30 10.27 -0.81 -14.84
C TRP A 30 10.53 -1.43 -13.45
N VAL A 31 10.77 -0.61 -12.43
CA VAL A 31 10.93 -1.08 -11.05
C VAL A 31 9.65 -1.76 -10.56
N THR A 32 8.48 -1.14 -10.77
CA THR A 32 7.19 -1.75 -10.40
C THR A 32 6.97 -3.09 -11.11
N ILE A 33 7.19 -3.14 -12.42
CA ILE A 33 7.02 -4.39 -13.20
C ILE A 33 7.97 -5.48 -12.67
N GLY A 34 9.23 -5.13 -12.40
CA GLY A 34 10.19 -6.09 -11.85
C GLY A 34 9.81 -6.62 -10.48
N LEU A 35 9.28 -5.75 -9.61
CA LEU A 35 8.82 -6.14 -8.28
C LEU A 35 7.54 -6.99 -8.32
N ASP A 36 6.60 -6.69 -9.21
CA ASP A 36 5.40 -7.52 -9.43
C ASP A 36 5.76 -8.93 -9.92
N LEU A 37 6.71 -9.05 -10.86
CA LEU A 37 7.21 -10.35 -11.29
C LEU A 37 7.90 -11.12 -10.15
N LEU A 38 8.62 -10.41 -9.27
CA LEU A 38 9.24 -11.00 -8.11
C LEU A 38 8.19 -11.46 -7.09
N ALA A 39 7.18 -10.63 -6.81
CA ALA A 39 6.06 -10.93 -5.91
C ALA A 39 5.32 -12.20 -6.36
N LYS A 40 5.01 -12.31 -7.66
CA LYS A 40 4.43 -13.51 -8.26
C LYS A 40 5.31 -14.74 -8.09
N LYS A 41 6.63 -14.60 -8.25
CA LYS A 41 7.58 -15.70 -8.07
C LYS A 41 7.63 -16.20 -6.62
N ILE A 42 7.56 -15.28 -5.65
CA ILE A 42 7.61 -15.63 -4.21
C ILE A 42 6.22 -15.91 -3.61
N LYS A 43 5.15 -15.86 -4.42
CA LYS A 43 3.74 -16.01 -3.99
C LYS A 43 3.34 -15.01 -2.90
N TYR A 44 3.83 -13.79 -3.03
CA TYR A 44 3.41 -12.66 -2.22
C TYR A 44 2.13 -12.07 -2.82
N ASP A 45 1.04 -12.10 -2.06
CA ASP A 45 -0.29 -11.69 -2.47
C ASP A 45 -0.62 -10.29 -1.90
N ASP A 46 -0.15 -9.26 -2.60
CA ASP A 46 -0.55 -7.87 -2.36
C ASP A 46 -1.66 -7.50 -3.36
N PRO A 47 -2.94 -7.46 -2.94
CA PRO A 47 -4.07 -7.28 -3.84
C PRO A 47 -4.09 -5.90 -4.52
N LEU A 48 -3.40 -4.92 -3.94
CA LEU A 48 -3.33 -3.55 -4.45
C LEU A 48 -1.97 -3.23 -5.08
N GLN A 49 -1.03 -4.17 -5.04
CA GLN A 49 0.37 -3.97 -5.42
C GLN A 49 0.98 -2.72 -4.73
N ALA A 50 0.56 -2.47 -3.49
CA ALA A 50 0.90 -1.26 -2.77
C ALA A 50 2.40 -1.25 -2.40
N ALA A 51 2.96 -2.40 -2.04
CA ALA A 51 4.37 -2.53 -1.71
C ALA A 51 5.26 -2.28 -2.94
N GLU A 52 4.88 -2.79 -4.12
CA GLU A 52 5.61 -2.67 -5.38
C GLU A 52 5.57 -1.24 -5.92
N VAL A 53 4.39 -0.61 -5.89
CA VAL A 53 4.22 0.76 -6.37
C VAL A 53 4.80 1.75 -5.36
N HIS A 54 4.32 1.77 -4.12
CA HIS A 54 4.70 2.81 -3.17
C HIS A 54 6.07 2.53 -2.53
N GLY A 55 6.30 1.30 -2.06
CA GLY A 55 7.58 0.90 -1.47
C GLY A 55 8.71 0.88 -2.49
N GLY A 56 8.48 0.21 -3.62
CA GLY A 56 9.45 0.09 -4.72
C GLY A 56 9.80 1.43 -5.38
N CYS A 57 8.80 2.18 -5.85
CA CYS A 57 9.05 3.46 -6.50
C CYS A 57 9.56 4.52 -5.52
N GLY A 58 9.09 4.47 -4.27
CA GLY A 58 9.57 5.34 -3.20
C GLY A 58 11.07 5.14 -2.93
N ALA A 59 11.50 3.89 -2.78
CA ALA A 59 12.93 3.56 -2.63
C ALA A 59 13.75 3.99 -3.85
N TRP A 60 13.24 3.75 -5.06
CA TRP A 60 13.90 4.21 -6.29
C TRP A 60 14.06 5.74 -6.33
N GLY A 61 13.06 6.51 -5.88
CA GLY A 61 13.15 7.98 -5.82
C GLY A 61 14.27 8.48 -4.90
N LEU A 62 14.46 7.85 -3.74
CA LEU A 62 15.55 8.17 -2.81
C LEU A 62 16.92 7.82 -3.41
N LEU A 63 17.05 6.63 -4.02
CA LEU A 63 18.27 6.23 -4.71
C LEU A 63 18.60 7.17 -5.88
N PHE A 64 17.59 7.53 -6.68
CA PHE A 64 17.76 8.47 -7.79
C PHE A 64 18.27 9.83 -7.31
N THR A 65 17.75 10.31 -6.17
CA THR A 65 18.23 11.55 -5.54
C THR A 65 19.69 11.41 -5.11
N GLY A 66 20.06 10.31 -4.47
CA GLY A 66 21.44 10.03 -4.05
C GLY A 66 22.43 9.92 -5.21
N LEU A 67 21.97 9.51 -6.40
CA LEU A 67 22.81 9.35 -7.59
C LEU A 67 22.91 10.65 -8.42
N PHE A 68 21.79 11.32 -8.68
CA PHE A 68 21.68 12.35 -9.72
C PHE A 68 21.41 13.77 -9.19
N ALA A 69 21.33 13.98 -7.87
CA ALA A 69 21.14 15.32 -7.32
C ALA A 69 22.29 16.26 -7.75
N THR A 70 21.97 17.39 -8.37
CA THR A 70 23.00 18.39 -8.73
C THR A 70 23.22 19.37 -7.60
N LYS A 71 24.45 19.89 -7.45
CA LYS A 71 24.80 20.92 -6.46
C LYS A 71 23.82 22.10 -6.44
N ARG A 72 23.40 22.59 -7.62
CA ARG A 72 22.43 23.69 -7.75
C ARG A 72 21.08 23.39 -7.10
N TYR A 73 20.50 22.22 -7.36
CA TYR A 73 19.22 21.84 -6.75
C TYR A 73 19.36 21.62 -5.25
N MET A 74 20.49 21.05 -4.79
CA MET A 74 20.74 20.90 -3.36
C MET A 74 20.84 22.25 -2.64
N SER A 75 21.49 23.25 -3.26
CA SER A 75 21.53 24.61 -2.69
C SER A 75 20.19 25.34 -2.74
N GLU A 76 19.34 25.03 -3.72
CA GLU A 76 17.99 25.64 -3.84
C GLU A 76 17.02 25.08 -2.80
N VAL A 77 17.06 23.77 -2.54
CA VAL A 77 16.15 23.11 -1.60
C VAL A 77 16.58 23.30 -0.14
N TYR A 78 17.88 23.25 0.16
CA TYR A 78 18.38 23.22 1.54
C TYR A 78 19.09 24.51 1.98
N GLY A 79 19.15 25.54 1.13
CA GLY A 79 19.92 26.75 1.40
C GLY A 79 21.40 26.55 1.10
N GLY A 80 22.04 27.55 0.49
CA GLY A 80 23.35 27.47 -0.17
C GLY A 80 24.58 27.30 0.73
N GLU A 81 24.59 26.33 1.65
CA GLU A 81 25.79 26.01 2.41
C GLU A 81 26.92 25.54 1.49
N ILE A 82 28.09 26.16 1.67
CA ILE A 82 29.32 25.82 0.96
C ILE A 82 29.80 24.46 1.50
N GLY A 83 29.68 23.41 0.68
CA GLY A 83 30.27 22.09 0.99
C GLY A 83 29.29 20.93 1.12
N ARG A 84 27.98 21.15 0.92
CA ARG A 84 26.99 20.07 0.97
C ARG A 84 27.24 19.02 -0.12
N SER A 85 27.16 17.74 0.25
CA SER A 85 27.28 16.63 -0.69
C SER A 85 26.09 16.59 -1.64
N HIS A 86 26.36 16.29 -2.90
CA HIS A 86 25.36 16.14 -3.96
C HIS A 86 25.46 14.73 -4.55
N GLY A 87 24.74 14.46 -5.63
CA GLY A 87 24.62 13.13 -6.21
C GLY A 87 25.96 12.50 -6.58
N LEU A 88 26.08 11.20 -6.36
CA LEU A 88 27.31 10.44 -6.60
C LEU A 88 27.81 10.62 -8.05
N LEU A 89 26.91 10.49 -9.02
CA LEU A 89 27.23 10.61 -10.46
C LEU A 89 27.42 12.07 -10.90
N MET A 90 27.14 13.03 -10.02
CA MET A 90 27.35 14.46 -10.25
C MET A 90 28.66 14.96 -9.61
N GLY A 91 29.48 14.07 -9.03
CA GLY A 91 30.75 14.40 -8.39
C GLY A 91 30.64 14.76 -6.90
N GLY A 92 29.49 14.52 -6.27
CA GLY A 92 29.21 14.90 -4.88
C GLY A 92 29.66 13.92 -3.80
N GLY A 93 30.32 12.82 -4.21
CA GLY A 93 30.83 11.78 -3.32
C GLY A 93 29.76 10.82 -2.81
N VAL A 94 30.15 9.91 -1.90
CA VAL A 94 29.29 8.82 -1.38
C VAL A 94 28.38 9.23 -0.23
N LYS A 95 28.61 10.41 0.36
CA LYS A 95 27.87 10.86 1.57
C LYS A 95 26.37 10.94 1.34
N LEU A 96 25.94 11.50 0.19
CA LEU A 96 24.51 11.66 -0.08
C LEU A 96 23.82 10.31 -0.32
N ILE A 97 24.39 9.44 -1.16
CA ILE A 97 23.80 8.12 -1.42
C ILE A 97 23.78 7.25 -0.16
N GLY A 98 24.82 7.31 0.69
CA GLY A 98 24.84 6.64 1.98
C GLY A 98 23.72 7.11 2.90
N ALA A 99 23.48 8.43 2.97
CA ALA A 99 22.36 8.99 3.71
C ALA A 99 21.00 8.49 3.18
N GLN A 100 20.79 8.48 1.85
CA GLN A 100 19.56 7.98 1.24
C GLN A 100 19.31 6.50 1.53
N ILE A 101 20.35 5.66 1.47
CA ILE A 101 20.26 4.23 1.83
C ILE A 101 19.92 4.06 3.31
N SER A 102 20.58 4.83 4.20
CA SER A 102 20.28 4.79 5.63
C SER A 102 18.84 5.18 5.93
N GLN A 103 18.28 6.14 5.17
CA GLN A 103 16.89 6.55 5.26
C GLN A 103 15.93 5.43 4.81
N ILE A 104 16.22 4.75 3.71
CA ILE A 104 15.42 3.60 3.25
C ILE A 104 15.37 2.52 4.34
N ILE A 105 16.53 2.16 4.90
CA ILE A 105 16.62 1.14 5.96
C ILE A 105 15.87 1.58 7.22
N ALA A 106 16.03 2.85 7.64
CA ALA A 106 15.34 3.39 8.80
C ALA A 106 13.82 3.37 8.63
N ILE A 107 13.30 3.78 7.47
CA ILE A 107 11.86 3.74 7.17
C ILE A 107 11.36 2.30 7.13
N PHE A 108 12.07 1.41 6.41
CA PHE A 108 11.69 0.00 6.30
C PHE A 108 11.65 -0.67 7.68
N GLY A 109 12.69 -0.45 8.50
CA GLY A 109 12.76 -0.97 9.86
C GLY A 109 11.65 -0.40 10.75
N TRP A 110 11.42 0.92 10.73
CA TRP A 110 10.36 1.56 11.51
C TRP A 110 8.97 1.03 11.15
N VAL A 111 8.64 0.98 9.85
CA VAL A 111 7.33 0.51 9.37
C VAL A 111 7.15 -0.97 9.69
N THR A 112 8.16 -1.80 9.45
CA THR A 112 8.08 -3.25 9.73
C THR A 112 7.92 -3.51 11.23
N LEU A 113 8.65 -2.80 12.09
CA LEU A 113 8.54 -2.96 13.53
C LEU A 113 7.18 -2.49 14.06
N THR A 114 6.69 -1.33 13.62
CA THR A 114 5.44 -0.76 14.13
C THR A 114 4.21 -1.48 13.56
N MET A 115 4.06 -1.51 12.23
CA MET A 115 2.91 -2.13 11.56
C MET A 115 2.97 -3.66 11.62
N GLY A 116 4.17 -4.25 11.49
CA GLY A 116 4.31 -5.70 11.60
C GLY A 116 3.93 -6.21 12.98
N SER A 117 4.32 -5.52 14.06
CA SER A 117 3.91 -5.91 15.42
C SER A 117 2.40 -5.77 15.63
N LEU A 118 1.79 -4.69 15.12
CA LEU A 118 0.34 -4.48 15.19
C LEU A 118 -0.42 -5.59 14.46
N PHE A 119 -0.09 -5.85 13.20
CA PHE A 119 -0.77 -6.87 12.40
C PHE A 119 -0.51 -8.28 12.91
N TYR A 120 0.69 -8.57 13.43
CA TYR A 120 0.96 -9.85 14.08
C TYR A 120 0.11 -10.04 15.34
N GLY A 121 -0.06 -9.00 16.15
CA GLY A 121 -0.99 -9.02 17.30
C GLY A 121 -2.45 -9.28 16.88
N LEU A 122 -2.93 -8.56 15.86
CA LEU A 122 -4.28 -8.75 15.30
C LEU A 122 -4.48 -10.15 14.70
N HIS A 123 -3.43 -10.71 14.08
CA HIS A 123 -3.44 -12.07 13.56
C HIS A 123 -3.56 -13.11 14.69
N LYS A 124 -2.86 -12.92 15.81
CA LYS A 124 -2.94 -13.83 16.97
C LYS A 124 -4.33 -13.90 17.60
N ILE A 125 -5.10 -12.82 17.52
CA ILE A 125 -6.49 -12.79 17.98
C ILE A 125 -7.52 -13.13 16.88
N ASN A 126 -7.05 -13.62 15.72
CA ASN A 126 -7.88 -14.00 14.56
C ASN A 126 -8.82 -12.88 14.06
N LEU A 127 -8.40 -11.62 14.14
CA LEU A 127 -9.22 -10.46 13.74
C LEU A 127 -8.82 -9.88 12.38
N LEU A 128 -7.73 -10.35 11.77
CA LEU A 128 -7.15 -9.76 10.57
C LEU A 128 -7.79 -10.25 9.26
N ARG A 129 -8.28 -11.50 9.21
CA ARG A 129 -8.84 -12.12 8.01
C ARG A 129 -10.18 -12.78 8.32
N VAL A 130 -11.16 -12.58 7.44
CA VAL A 130 -12.47 -13.26 7.50
C VAL A 130 -12.34 -14.75 7.21
N SER A 131 -13.37 -15.53 7.55
CA SER A 131 -13.38 -16.97 7.23
C SER A 131 -13.39 -17.21 5.72
N VAL A 132 -12.87 -18.36 5.26
CA VAL A 132 -12.79 -18.70 3.82
C VAL A 132 -14.18 -18.77 3.19
N GLU A 133 -15.18 -19.17 3.96
CA GLU A 133 -16.57 -19.22 3.55
C GLU A 133 -17.12 -17.80 3.32
N GLU A 134 -16.79 -16.86 4.18
CA GLU A 134 -17.19 -15.45 4.04
C GLU A 134 -16.42 -14.75 2.92
N GLU A 135 -15.14 -15.06 2.76
CA GLU A 135 -14.30 -14.57 1.65
C GLU A 135 -14.88 -14.98 0.29
N LYS A 136 -15.42 -16.20 0.16
CA LYS A 136 -16.06 -16.70 -1.07
C LYS A 136 -17.40 -16.03 -1.38
N VAL A 137 -18.19 -15.69 -0.36
CA VAL A 137 -19.49 -15.03 -0.53
C VAL A 137 -19.33 -13.54 -0.82
N GLY A 138 -18.24 -12.95 -0.33
CA GLY A 138 -17.92 -11.53 -0.49
C GLY A 138 -18.30 -10.72 0.75
N ILE A 139 -17.40 -9.80 1.15
CA ILE A 139 -17.51 -9.02 2.39
C ILE A 139 -18.68 -8.02 2.37
N ASP A 140 -19.10 -7.60 1.17
CA ASP A 140 -20.27 -6.74 0.98
C ASP A 140 -21.54 -7.44 1.50
N MET A 141 -21.71 -8.72 1.12
CA MET A 141 -22.82 -9.52 1.59
C MET A 141 -22.68 -9.84 3.07
N THR A 142 -21.52 -10.32 3.52
CA THR A 142 -21.37 -10.86 4.88
C THR A 142 -21.31 -9.81 5.98
N SER A 143 -20.80 -8.62 5.68
CA SER A 143 -20.56 -7.57 6.68
C SER A 143 -21.36 -6.29 6.45
N HIS A 144 -21.84 -6.03 5.22
CA HIS A 144 -22.54 -4.79 4.86
C HIS A 144 -24.01 -5.00 4.43
N GLY A 145 -24.49 -6.25 4.41
CA GLY A 145 -25.92 -6.57 4.27
C GLY A 145 -26.51 -6.35 2.89
N GLY A 146 -25.69 -6.19 1.85
CA GLY A 146 -26.17 -5.95 0.49
C GLY A 146 -25.04 -5.87 -0.54
N PHE A 147 -25.40 -5.69 -1.81
CA PHE A 147 -24.45 -5.55 -2.92
C PHE A 147 -24.02 -4.09 -3.12
N ALA A 148 -22.74 -3.86 -3.43
CA ALA A 148 -22.22 -2.52 -3.74
C ALA A 148 -22.77 -1.93 -5.05
N TYR A 149 -23.14 -2.78 -6.01
CA TYR A 149 -23.71 -2.37 -7.29
C TYR A 149 -25.14 -2.92 -7.44
N GLY A 150 -26.05 -2.06 -7.93
CA GLY A 150 -27.43 -2.41 -8.24
C GLY A 150 -27.51 -3.60 -9.20
N SER A 151 -28.50 -4.44 -8.98
CA SER A 151 -28.67 -5.78 -9.51
C SER A 151 -28.51 -5.92 -11.03
N HIS A 152 -27.36 -6.47 -11.43
CA HIS A 152 -27.23 -7.32 -12.63
C HIS A 152 -26.77 -8.74 -12.27
N VAL A 153 -26.82 -9.11 -10.98
CA VAL A 153 -26.33 -10.39 -10.43
C VAL A 153 -27.43 -11.15 -9.67
N GLU A 154 -28.70 -10.71 -9.73
CA GLU A 154 -29.81 -11.39 -9.04
C GLU A 154 -30.02 -12.85 -9.50
N ASP A 155 -29.53 -13.20 -10.69
CA ASP A 155 -29.70 -14.55 -11.27
C ASP A 155 -28.53 -15.51 -11.03
N ALA A 156 -27.44 -15.08 -10.40
CA ALA A 156 -26.26 -15.93 -10.26
C ALA A 156 -26.35 -16.85 -9.03
N ASP A 157 -26.20 -18.16 -9.21
CA ASP A 157 -26.48 -19.20 -8.18
C ASP A 157 -25.71 -19.05 -6.85
N TRP A 158 -24.53 -18.43 -6.91
CA TRP A 158 -23.67 -18.14 -5.76
C TRP A 158 -24.25 -17.03 -4.86
N VAL A 159 -25.02 -16.10 -5.42
CA VAL A 159 -25.77 -15.08 -4.67
C VAL A 159 -26.84 -15.76 -3.81
N LYS A 160 -27.66 -16.63 -4.40
CA LYS A 160 -28.74 -17.35 -3.70
C LYS A 160 -28.19 -18.21 -2.56
N HIS A 161 -27.06 -18.89 -2.79
CA HIS A 161 -26.37 -19.65 -1.75
C HIS A 161 -25.85 -18.75 -0.63
N GLY A 162 -25.19 -17.63 -0.95
CA GLY A 162 -24.68 -16.67 0.03
C GLY A 162 -25.79 -16.09 0.94
N THR A 163 -26.90 -15.64 0.35
CA THR A 163 -28.04 -15.10 1.12
C THR A 163 -28.70 -16.16 2.02
N LYS A 164 -28.79 -17.41 1.54
CA LYS A 164 -29.36 -18.51 2.33
C LYS A 164 -28.46 -18.90 3.50
N VAL A 165 -27.14 -18.97 3.29
CA VAL A 165 -26.15 -19.25 4.36
C VAL A 165 -26.16 -18.15 5.41
N MET A 166 -26.23 -16.88 4.99
CA MET A 166 -26.35 -15.72 5.90
C MET A 166 -27.62 -15.79 6.75
N ARG A 167 -28.77 -16.05 6.12
CA ARG A 167 -30.04 -16.23 6.84
C ARG A 167 -29.94 -17.36 7.86
N LEU A 168 -29.37 -18.50 7.48
CA LEU A 168 -29.19 -19.64 8.39
C LEU A 168 -28.21 -19.32 9.53
N LYS A 169 -27.11 -18.60 9.28
CA LYS A 169 -26.17 -18.16 10.33
C LYS A 169 -26.85 -17.20 11.31
N GLN A 170 -27.67 -16.27 10.82
CA GLN A 170 -28.41 -15.32 11.65
C GLN A 170 -29.46 -16.04 12.53
N GLU A 171 -30.16 -17.02 11.96
CA GLU A 171 -31.08 -17.89 12.71
C GLU A 171 -30.32 -18.75 13.75
N LEU A 172 -29.17 -19.31 13.41
CA LEU A 172 -28.36 -20.13 14.33
C LEU A 172 -27.73 -19.30 15.47
N GLU A 173 -27.26 -18.09 15.18
CA GLU A 173 -26.81 -17.14 16.21
C GLU A 173 -27.97 -16.72 17.12
N TYR A 174 -29.14 -16.44 16.56
CA TYR A 174 -30.34 -16.13 17.32
C TYR A 174 -30.73 -17.29 18.25
N VAL A 175 -30.79 -18.52 17.72
CA VAL A 175 -31.06 -19.74 18.51
C VAL A 175 -30.00 -19.98 19.57
N ARG A 176 -28.70 -19.78 19.28
CA ARG A 176 -27.64 -19.87 20.29
C ARG A 176 -27.79 -18.83 21.39
N ARG A 177 -28.12 -17.58 21.05
CA ARG A 177 -28.38 -16.52 22.04
C ARG A 177 -29.61 -16.82 22.88
N CYS A 178 -30.69 -17.29 22.27
CA CYS A 178 -31.90 -17.73 22.97
C CYS A 178 -31.62 -18.91 23.90
N ALA A 179 -30.89 -19.94 23.46
CA ALA A 179 -30.51 -21.08 24.29
C ALA A 179 -29.61 -20.67 25.47
N CYS A 180 -28.65 -19.77 25.25
CA CYS A 180 -27.80 -19.24 26.31
C CYS A 180 -28.59 -18.37 27.30
N PHE A 181 -29.59 -17.62 26.83
CA PHE A 181 -30.50 -16.83 27.66
C PHE A 181 -31.41 -17.74 28.51
N LEU A 182 -32.05 -18.74 27.90
CA LEU A 182 -32.91 -19.70 28.60
C LEU A 182 -32.14 -20.50 29.67
N SER A 183 -30.89 -20.88 29.38
CA SER A 183 -30.00 -21.53 30.34
C SER A 183 -29.65 -20.62 31.54
N ARG A 184 -29.52 -19.30 31.34
CA ARG A 184 -29.29 -18.33 32.44
C ARG A 184 -30.54 -18.00 33.26
N VAL A 185 -31.73 -18.14 32.67
CA VAL A 185 -33.02 -17.85 33.35
C VAL A 185 -33.63 -19.12 33.98
N GLY A 186 -32.95 -20.27 33.90
CA GLY A 186 -33.35 -21.51 34.59
C GLY A 186 -34.60 -22.19 34.00
N LEU A 187 -35.05 -21.78 32.82
CA LEU A 187 -36.16 -22.40 32.10
C LEU A 187 -35.61 -23.58 31.28
N ASN A 188 -35.45 -24.73 31.94
CA ASN A 188 -35.30 -26.01 31.25
C ASN A 188 -36.64 -26.33 30.55
N SER A 189 -36.76 -26.01 29.27
CA SER A 189 -37.94 -26.36 28.49
C SER A 189 -37.93 -27.86 28.20
N GLN A 190 -38.71 -28.60 28.99
CA GLN A 190 -39.32 -29.86 28.59
C GLN A 190 -40.14 -29.61 27.32
N VAL A 191 -39.62 -29.95 26.15
CA VAL A 191 -40.42 -30.11 24.93
C VAL A 191 -39.86 -31.31 24.19
N THR A 192 -40.63 -32.40 24.24
CA THR A 192 -40.58 -33.59 23.39
C THR A 192 -40.78 -33.27 21.93
#